data_AF-A0A2U3L5R3-F1
#
_entry.id   AF-A0A2U3L5R3-F1
#
_cell.length_a   1.000
_cell.length_b   1.000
_cell.length_c   1.000
_cell.angle_alpha   90.00
_cell.angle_beta   90.00
_cell.angle_gamma   90.00
#
_symmetry.space_group_name_H-M   'P 1'
#
loop_
_entity.id
_entity.type
_entity.pdbx_description
1 polymer ?
#
loop_
_entity_poly.entity_id
_entity_poly.type
_entity_poly.pdbx_seq_one_letter_code
_entity_poly.pdbx_strand_id
1 'polypeptide(L)'
;MSDQQPIYDAKVKKVLEMLKFKDRDEVAEELKYKNWRSLDMYMRRKNFTFDTREGQYIPAHTRVEKLNRDPKNYASAKVVSIITAFEEADIDPKLVAKQEGFKEHKEMAEYMKNKGFEWNVYKNNYVKVVGKVDDADDRPPETVTKTEGKKPYEGIEEYLPFIRFLYEKRDDVYQLLSGTKEDGKIPRYALPGLVRTKAIYMSDMIAKLTGEFSREKNVTQREIMEAALVEYLQKYGFKREIEALLKNQ
;
A
#
# COMPACT_ATOMS: atom_id res chain seq x y z
N MET A 1 6.84 -15.98 0.79
CA MET A 1 7.51 -16.09 2.11
C MET A 1 6.43 -16.42 3.11
N SER A 2 6.48 -17.60 3.71
CA SER A 2 5.40 -18.17 4.52
C SER A 2 5.09 -17.28 5.72
N ASP A 3 3.82 -16.95 5.93
CA ASP A 3 3.33 -16.24 7.12
C ASP A 3 3.53 -17.09 8.37
N GLN A 4 4.71 -17.00 8.97
CA GLN A 4 5.03 -17.74 10.20
C GLN A 4 4.42 -17.01 11.39
N GLN A 5 3.27 -17.51 11.84
CA GLN A 5 2.54 -17.01 13.01
C GLN A 5 3.40 -17.08 14.30
N PRO A 6 3.24 -16.12 15.24
CA PRO A 6 3.95 -16.14 16.52
C PRO A 6 3.57 -17.35 17.37
N ILE A 7 4.58 -18.01 17.94
CA ILE A 7 4.38 -19.21 18.77
C ILE A 7 4.49 -18.84 20.25
N TYR A 8 3.36 -18.79 20.95
CA TYR A 8 3.27 -18.45 22.37
C TYR A 8 3.42 -19.67 23.29
N ASP A 9 4.64 -20.22 23.38
CA ASP A 9 4.92 -21.28 24.35
C ASP A 9 5.04 -20.75 25.80
N ALA A 10 5.01 -21.66 26.76
CA ALA A 10 5.07 -21.31 28.19
C ALA A 10 6.33 -20.50 28.54
N LYS A 11 7.45 -20.75 27.83
CA LYS A 11 8.71 -20.04 28.04
C LYS A 11 8.66 -18.62 27.46
N VAL A 12 8.08 -18.45 26.28
CA VAL A 12 7.82 -17.15 25.65
C VAL A 12 6.93 -16.28 26.53
N LYS A 13 5.82 -16.84 27.05
CA LYS A 13 4.93 -16.10 27.97
C LYS A 13 5.67 -15.64 29.23
N LYS A 14 6.47 -16.52 29.82
CA LYS A 14 7.30 -16.20 30.99
C LYS A 14 8.32 -15.09 30.67
N VAL A 15 8.97 -15.13 29.51
CA VAL A 15 9.91 -14.10 29.04
C VAL A 15 9.20 -12.74 28.90
N LEU A 16 8.04 -12.70 28.24
CA LEU A 16 7.25 -11.47 28.06
C LEU A 16 6.80 -10.86 29.39
N GLU A 17 6.45 -11.70 30.37
CA GLU A 17 6.04 -11.26 31.71
C GLU A 17 7.20 -10.67 32.51
N MET A 18 8.37 -11.32 32.50
CA MET A 18 9.55 -10.83 33.23
C MET A 18 10.11 -9.54 32.62
N LEU A 19 10.06 -9.38 31.30
CA LEU A 19 10.46 -8.16 30.59
C LEU A 19 9.60 -6.92 30.91
N LYS A 20 8.47 -7.08 31.61
CA LYS A 20 7.70 -5.92 32.12
C LYS A 20 8.40 -5.24 33.29
N PHE A 21 9.28 -5.95 34.00
CA PHE A 21 9.86 -5.50 35.27
C PHE A 21 11.39 -5.59 35.32
N LYS A 22 12.02 -6.23 34.32
CA LYS A 22 13.46 -6.54 34.28
C LYS A 22 14.03 -6.32 32.90
N ASP A 23 15.34 -6.05 32.87
CA ASP A 23 16.06 -5.91 31.62
C ASP A 23 16.38 -7.26 30.96
N ARG A 24 16.65 -7.23 29.66
CA ARG A 24 16.88 -8.43 28.86
C ARG A 24 18.06 -9.28 29.36
N ASP A 25 19.08 -8.64 29.93
CA ASP A 25 20.23 -9.31 30.54
C ASP A 25 19.84 -10.05 31.82
N GLU A 26 19.08 -9.41 32.70
CA GLU A 26 18.58 -10.00 33.95
C GLU A 26 17.64 -11.19 33.68
N VAL A 27 16.76 -11.04 32.68
CA VAL A 27 15.85 -12.12 32.25
C VAL A 27 16.62 -13.30 31.66
N ALA A 28 17.73 -13.03 30.95
CA ALA A 28 18.58 -14.09 30.42
C ALA A 28 19.28 -14.86 31.54
N GLU A 29 19.81 -14.17 32.55
CA GLU A 29 20.46 -14.79 33.72
C GLU A 29 19.47 -15.65 34.54
N GLU A 30 18.28 -15.11 34.83
CA GLU A 30 17.26 -15.81 35.62
C GLU A 30 16.71 -17.07 34.91
N LEU A 31 16.65 -17.04 33.58
CA LEU A 31 16.30 -18.21 32.76
C LEU A 31 17.49 -19.11 32.42
N LYS A 32 18.67 -18.86 33.01
CA LYS A 32 19.91 -19.63 32.82
C LYS A 32 20.38 -19.69 31.36
N TYR A 33 20.17 -18.61 30.60
CA TYR A 33 20.80 -18.44 29.29
C TYR A 33 22.22 -17.91 29.44
N LYS A 34 23.10 -18.29 28.50
CA LYS A 34 24.51 -17.84 28.49
C LYS A 34 24.67 -16.32 28.35
N ASN A 35 23.72 -15.68 27.67
CA ASN A 35 23.66 -14.23 27.45
C ASN A 35 22.29 -13.87 26.84
N TRP A 36 21.96 -12.57 26.83
CA TRP A 36 20.77 -12.05 26.15
C TRP A 36 20.69 -12.46 24.67
N ARG A 37 21.82 -12.66 23.99
CA ARG A 37 21.84 -13.08 22.57
C ARG A 37 21.23 -14.47 22.38
N SER A 38 21.46 -15.37 23.34
CA SER A 38 20.89 -16.72 23.33
C SER A 38 19.37 -16.69 23.57
N LEU A 39 18.91 -15.77 24.42
CA LEU A 39 17.48 -15.49 24.63
C LEU A 39 16.84 -14.90 23.36
N ASP A 40 17.49 -13.92 22.71
CA ASP A 40 17.07 -13.33 21.43
C ASP A 40 16.95 -14.39 20.33
N MET A 41 17.92 -15.30 20.22
CA MET A 41 17.86 -16.39 19.24
C MET A 41 16.68 -17.33 19.50
N TYR A 42 16.38 -17.62 20.77
CA TYR A 42 15.21 -18.41 21.14
C TYR A 42 13.91 -17.72 20.71
N MET A 43 13.76 -16.43 21.02
CA MET A 43 12.56 -15.65 20.67
C MET A 43 12.40 -15.49 19.14
N ARG A 44 13.50 -15.33 18.39
CA ARG A 44 13.48 -15.29 16.92
C ARG A 44 13.01 -16.60 16.29
N ARG A 45 13.41 -17.75 16.85
CA ARG A 45 12.91 -19.07 16.42
C ARG A 45 11.41 -19.27 16.69
N LYS A 46 10.80 -18.40 17.49
CA LYS A 46 9.37 -18.38 17.82
C LYS A 46 8.62 -17.22 17.13
N ASN A 47 9.27 -16.58 16.15
CA ASN A 47 8.75 -15.45 15.37
C ASN A 47 8.51 -14.18 16.20
N PHE A 48 9.38 -13.91 17.18
CA PHE A 48 9.42 -12.65 17.92
C PHE A 48 10.71 -11.87 17.62
N THR A 49 10.60 -10.55 17.62
CA THR A 49 11.72 -9.63 17.47
C THR A 49 11.68 -8.63 18.61
N PHE A 50 12.86 -8.28 19.14
CA PHE A 50 12.97 -7.27 20.19
C PHE A 50 12.76 -5.87 19.60
N ASP A 51 11.84 -5.11 20.18
CA ASP A 51 11.64 -3.69 19.90
C ASP A 51 12.42 -2.87 20.94
N THR A 52 13.50 -2.22 20.49
CA THR A 52 14.37 -1.41 21.34
C THR A 52 13.64 -0.20 21.93
N ARG A 53 12.56 0.28 21.31
CA ARG A 53 11.81 1.45 21.80
C ARG A 53 10.86 1.10 22.93
N GLU A 54 10.21 -0.05 22.82
CA GLU A 54 9.26 -0.54 23.83
C GLU A 54 9.94 -1.41 24.90
N GLY A 55 11.22 -1.79 24.68
CA GLY A 55 11.96 -2.67 25.58
C GLY A 55 11.39 -4.08 25.66
N GLN A 56 10.64 -4.52 24.64
CA GLN A 56 9.85 -5.76 24.68
C GLN A 56 9.93 -6.54 23.37
N TYR A 57 9.68 -7.84 23.42
CA TYR A 57 9.53 -8.67 22.23
C TYR A 57 8.13 -8.53 21.61
N ILE A 58 8.09 -8.15 20.34
CA ILE A 58 6.88 -8.09 19.52
C ILE A 58 6.90 -9.20 18.46
N PRO A 59 5.74 -9.68 17.99
CA PRO A 59 5.70 -10.60 16.86
C PRO A 59 6.42 -10.02 15.64
N ALA A 60 7.20 -10.84 14.94
CA ALA A 60 8.06 -10.40 13.84
C ALA A 60 7.27 -9.77 12.68
N HIS A 61 6.03 -10.20 12.46
CA HIS A 61 5.13 -9.61 11.45
C HIS A 61 4.68 -8.18 11.84
N THR A 62 4.48 -7.91 13.14
CA THR A 62 4.05 -6.60 13.64
C THR A 62 5.11 -5.52 13.41
N ARG A 63 6.41 -5.87 13.40
CA ARG A 63 7.48 -4.93 13.05
C ARG A 63 7.42 -4.50 11.58
N VAL A 64 7.09 -5.42 10.68
CA VAL A 64 6.89 -5.14 9.24
C VAL A 64 5.61 -4.32 9.04
N GLU A 65 4.54 -4.59 9.80
CA GLU A 65 3.32 -3.77 9.82
C GLU A 65 3.54 -2.36 10.36
N LYS A 66 4.33 -2.17 11.43
CA LYS A 66 4.70 -0.83 11.95
C LYS A 66 5.52 -0.04 10.92
N LEU A 67 6.46 -0.69 10.22
CA LEU A 67 7.22 -0.09 9.11
C LEU A 67 6.32 0.30 7.92
N ASN A 68 5.25 -0.45 7.67
CA ASN A 68 4.24 -0.15 6.65
C ASN A 68 3.20 0.90 7.09
N ARG A 69 3.14 1.26 8.38
CA ARG A 69 2.12 2.17 8.93
C ARG A 69 2.56 3.62 9.01
N ASP A 70 3.84 3.91 9.20
CA ASP A 70 4.30 5.28 9.44
C ASP A 70 4.24 6.12 8.13
N PRO A 71 3.31 7.10 8.00
CA PRO A 71 3.13 7.88 6.78
C PRO A 71 4.41 8.58 6.33
N LYS A 72 5.30 8.90 7.28
CA LYS A 72 6.59 9.55 7.09
C LYS A 72 7.54 8.77 6.19
N ASN A 73 7.35 7.46 6.02
CA ASN A 73 8.24 6.59 5.23
C ASN A 73 7.81 6.38 3.78
N TYR A 74 6.56 6.65 3.41
CA TYR A 74 6.03 6.36 2.07
C TYR A 74 5.18 7.47 1.46
N ALA A 75 4.79 8.49 2.23
CA ALA A 75 4.00 9.61 1.74
C ALA A 75 4.90 10.72 1.16
N SER A 76 4.36 11.51 0.24
CA SER A 76 5.05 12.71 -0.25
C SER A 76 5.27 13.73 0.88
N ALA A 77 6.35 14.52 0.81
CA ALA A 77 6.70 15.53 1.82
C ALA A 77 5.52 16.43 2.25
N LYS A 78 4.64 16.80 1.32
CA LYS A 78 3.44 17.60 1.59
C LYS A 78 2.42 16.87 2.48
N VAL A 79 2.17 15.60 2.19
CA VAL A 79 1.27 14.74 3.00
C VAL A 79 1.86 14.52 4.40
N VAL A 80 3.17 14.33 4.49
CA VAL A 80 3.86 14.21 5.78
C VAL A 80 3.71 15.48 6.60
N SER A 81 3.86 16.66 5.98
CA SER A 81 3.66 17.95 6.63
C SER A 81 2.25 18.09 7.20
N ILE A 82 1.22 17.78 6.40
CA ILE A 82 -0.19 17.82 6.82
C ILE A 82 -0.44 16.87 8.00
N ILE A 83 0.01 15.61 7.92
CA ILE A 83 -0.18 14.63 8.99
C ILE A 83 0.52 15.06 10.28
N THR A 84 1.74 15.59 10.16
CA THR A 84 2.51 16.08 11.31
C THR A 84 1.84 17.31 11.94
N ALA A 85 1.26 18.19 11.12
CA ALA A 85 0.51 19.36 11.60
C ALA A 85 -0.76 18.99 12.38
N PHE A 86 -1.30 17.78 12.23
CA PHE A 86 -2.42 17.28 13.04
C PHE A 86 -1.98 16.33 14.18
N GLU A 87 -0.67 16.16 14.44
CA GLU A 87 -0.16 15.44 15.63
C GLU A 87 -0.26 16.31 16.90
N GLU A 88 -0.22 17.64 16.74
CA GLU A 88 -0.43 18.62 17.82
C GLU A 88 -1.93 18.78 18.12
N ALA A 89 -2.29 18.87 19.40
CA ALA A 89 -3.69 18.87 19.83
C ALA A 89 -4.43 20.18 19.45
N ASP A 90 -5.68 20.03 18.98
CA ASP A 90 -6.66 21.11 18.79
C ASP A 90 -6.31 22.16 17.71
N ILE A 91 -5.65 21.73 16.63
CA ILE A 91 -5.32 22.60 15.49
C ILE A 91 -6.48 22.76 14.51
N ASP A 92 -6.79 24.00 14.12
CA ASP A 92 -7.81 24.32 13.12
C ASP A 92 -7.39 23.84 11.72
N PRO A 93 -8.17 22.97 11.06
CA PRO A 93 -7.89 22.51 9.70
C PRO A 93 -7.73 23.63 8.66
N LYS A 94 -8.33 24.80 8.88
CA LYS A 94 -8.17 25.96 7.99
C LYS A 94 -6.76 26.54 8.03
N LEU A 95 -6.12 26.53 9.20
CA LEU A 95 -4.77 27.06 9.36
C LEU A 95 -3.75 26.16 8.67
N VAL A 96 -3.89 24.84 8.85
CA VAL A 96 -3.07 23.84 8.16
C VAL A 96 -3.24 23.95 6.63
N ALA A 97 -4.47 24.18 6.15
CA ALA A 97 -4.75 24.36 4.72
C ALA A 97 -4.00 25.53 4.12
N LYS A 98 -4.05 26.67 4.82
CA LYS A 98 -3.41 27.90 4.37
C LYS A 98 -1.89 27.80 4.42
N GLN A 99 -1.33 27.16 5.47
CA GLN A 99 0.11 26.94 5.62
C GLN A 99 0.68 26.08 4.49
N GLU A 100 -0.07 25.08 4.04
CA GLU A 100 0.31 24.18 2.94
C GLU A 100 -0.09 24.70 1.55
N GLY A 101 -0.64 25.91 1.46
CA GLY A 101 -0.96 26.60 0.21
C GLY A 101 -2.25 26.12 -0.47
N PHE A 102 -3.19 25.51 0.26
CA PHE A 102 -4.54 25.22 -0.22
C PHE A 102 -5.45 26.42 -0.04
N LYS A 103 -6.46 26.58 -0.91
CA LYS A 103 -7.46 27.65 -0.81
C LYS A 103 -8.44 27.38 0.34
N GLU A 104 -8.77 26.12 0.56
CA GLU A 104 -9.73 25.68 1.56
C GLU A 104 -9.34 24.34 2.19
N HIS A 105 -9.79 24.09 3.41
CA HIS A 105 -9.58 22.78 4.06
C HIS A 105 -10.28 21.64 3.30
N LYS A 106 -11.32 21.94 2.51
CA LYS A 106 -11.98 20.97 1.62
C LYS A 106 -11.05 20.51 0.50
N GLU A 107 -10.33 21.45 -0.11
CA GLU A 107 -9.33 21.15 -1.15
C GLU A 107 -8.18 20.31 -0.57
N MET A 108 -7.77 20.56 0.68
CA MET A 108 -6.80 19.71 1.38
C MET A 108 -7.36 18.29 1.62
N ALA A 109 -8.62 18.17 2.05
CA ALA A 109 -9.24 16.87 2.27
C ALA A 109 -9.36 16.06 0.97
N GLU A 110 -9.76 16.69 -0.14
CA GLU A 110 -9.77 16.08 -1.47
C GLU A 110 -8.37 15.67 -1.92
N TYR A 111 -7.37 16.52 -1.67
CA TYR A 111 -5.97 16.21 -1.95
C TYR A 111 -5.50 14.98 -1.17
N MET A 112 -5.78 14.91 0.13
CA MET A 112 -5.41 13.76 0.99
C MET A 112 -6.12 12.48 0.54
N LYS A 113 -7.42 12.58 0.19
CA LYS A 113 -8.21 11.45 -0.35
C LYS A 113 -7.63 10.93 -1.66
N ASN A 114 -7.26 11.82 -2.58
CA ASN A 114 -6.61 11.46 -3.84
C ASN A 114 -5.21 10.84 -3.63
N LYS A 115 -4.56 11.13 -2.50
CA LYS A 115 -3.30 10.50 -2.08
C LYS A 115 -3.50 9.19 -1.31
N GLY A 116 -4.74 8.74 -1.13
CA GLY A 116 -5.08 7.50 -0.43
C GLY A 116 -5.10 7.63 1.09
N PHE A 117 -5.34 8.83 1.61
CA PHE A 117 -5.43 9.13 3.04
C PHE A 117 -6.82 9.66 3.39
N GLU A 118 -7.41 9.15 4.46
CA GLU A 118 -8.73 9.57 4.94
C GLU A 118 -8.67 10.03 6.39
N TRP A 119 -9.54 10.99 6.74
CA TRP A 119 -9.62 11.53 8.08
C TRP A 119 -10.20 10.50 9.05
N ASN A 120 -9.50 10.24 10.15
CA ASN A 120 -9.99 9.38 11.21
C ASN A 120 -10.38 10.23 12.43
N VAL A 121 -11.68 10.29 12.72
CA VAL A 121 -12.24 11.06 13.84
C VAL A 121 -11.70 10.62 15.20
N TYR A 122 -11.40 9.32 15.38
CA TYR A 122 -10.86 8.82 16.64
C TYR A 122 -9.39 9.19 16.86
N LYS A 123 -8.65 9.46 15.78
CA LYS A 123 -7.24 9.86 15.83
C LYS A 123 -7.04 11.36 15.63
N ASN A 124 -8.09 12.10 15.25
CA ASN A 124 -8.01 13.47 14.77
C ASN A 124 -6.88 13.70 13.75
N ASN A 125 -6.64 12.71 12.87
CA ASN A 125 -5.58 12.76 11.87
C ASN A 125 -5.89 11.85 10.69
N TYR A 126 -5.15 12.01 9.59
CA TYR A 126 -5.27 11.23 8.38
C TYR A 126 -4.57 9.87 8.49
N VAL A 127 -5.24 8.82 8.01
CA VAL A 127 -4.72 7.45 7.95
C VAL A 127 -4.72 6.94 6.51
N LYS A 128 -3.70 6.15 6.15
CA LYS A 128 -3.63 5.54 4.81
C LYS A 128 -4.69 4.46 4.69
N VAL A 129 -5.48 4.50 3.62
CA VAL A 129 -6.42 3.45 3.27
C VAL A 129 -5.62 2.28 2.69
N VAL A 130 -5.53 1.18 3.45
CA VAL A 130 -4.89 -0.08 3.03
C VAL A 130 -5.94 -1.17 2.93
N GLY A 131 -6.46 -1.39 1.73
CA GLY A 131 -7.25 -2.58 1.36
C GLY A 131 -8.77 -2.42 1.41
N LYS A 132 -9.40 -2.80 0.29
CA LYS A 132 -10.83 -2.94 -0.01
C LYS A 132 -11.73 -1.71 0.22
N VAL A 133 -12.21 -1.17 -0.90
CA VAL A 133 -13.44 -0.38 -0.95
C VAL A 133 -14.60 -1.35 -0.73
N ASP A 134 -14.95 -1.59 0.53
CA ASP A 134 -16.32 -1.98 0.85
C ASP A 134 -17.10 -0.66 0.92
N ASP A 135 -17.87 -0.38 -0.13
CA ASP A 135 -18.95 0.62 -0.08
C ASP A 135 -20.03 0.09 0.86
N ALA A 136 -19.92 0.39 2.16
CA ALA A 136 -21.04 0.28 3.09
C ALA A 136 -20.87 1.21 4.30
N ASP A 137 -21.92 2.00 4.51
CA ASP A 137 -22.21 2.86 5.67
C ASP A 137 -21.43 4.18 5.78
N ASP A 138 -21.78 5.12 4.90
CA ASP A 138 -21.82 6.54 5.27
C ASP A 138 -23.16 6.80 5.99
N ARG A 139 -23.18 6.58 7.32
CA ARG A 139 -24.22 7.11 8.20
C ARG A 139 -23.61 8.21 9.08
N PRO A 140 -23.80 9.49 8.74
CA PRO A 140 -23.67 10.58 9.69
C PRO A 140 -24.87 10.62 10.65
N PRO A 141 -24.71 11.21 11.85
CA PRO A 141 -25.67 11.12 12.94
C PRO A 141 -26.97 11.89 12.64
N GLU A 142 -28.10 11.29 13.02
CA GLU A 142 -29.41 11.94 13.01
C GLU A 142 -29.40 13.18 13.93
N THR A 143 -29.26 14.37 13.34
CA THR A 143 -29.93 15.55 13.88
C THR A 143 -31.35 15.57 13.32
N VAL A 144 -32.30 15.27 14.20
CA VAL A 144 -33.73 15.26 13.92
C VAL A 144 -34.18 16.70 13.58
N THR A 145 -34.24 17.01 12.30
CA THR A 145 -35.17 18.01 11.76
C THR A 145 -36.06 17.31 10.75
N LYS A 146 -37.29 17.04 11.19
CA LYS A 146 -38.39 16.59 10.32
C LYS A 146 -38.60 17.63 9.23
N THR A 147 -38.23 17.29 8.00
CA THR A 147 -38.87 17.82 6.81
C THR A 147 -39.43 16.64 6.03
N GLU A 148 -40.74 16.71 5.84
CA GLU A 148 -41.60 15.71 5.25
C GLU A 148 -41.32 15.52 3.76
N GLY A 149 -41.38 14.26 3.31
CA GLY A 149 -41.85 13.88 1.99
C GLY A 149 -40.91 14.03 0.80
N LYS A 150 -40.07 13.02 0.54
CA LYS A 150 -39.76 12.50 -0.81
C LYS A 150 -39.24 11.06 -0.70
N LYS A 151 -39.82 10.15 -1.49
CA LYS A 151 -39.48 8.71 -1.47
C LYS A 151 -38.01 8.52 -1.90
N PRO A 152 -37.23 7.59 -1.32
CA PRO A 152 -35.78 7.53 -1.53
C PRO A 152 -35.31 6.81 -2.81
N TYR A 153 -36.23 6.36 -3.68
CA TYR A 153 -35.89 5.36 -4.71
C TYR A 153 -36.53 5.62 -6.08
N GLU A 154 -36.74 6.86 -6.49
CA GLU A 154 -37.07 7.15 -7.90
C GLU A 154 -35.78 7.53 -8.62
N GLY A 155 -35.27 6.65 -9.50
CA GLY A 155 -34.17 6.97 -10.42
C GLY A 155 -33.03 5.95 -10.49
N ILE A 156 -32.98 4.96 -9.59
CA ILE A 156 -32.01 3.86 -9.70
C ILE A 156 -32.33 2.95 -10.89
N GLU A 157 -33.62 2.84 -11.25
CA GLU A 157 -34.05 2.04 -12.40
C GLU A 157 -33.43 2.51 -13.72
N GLU A 158 -33.13 3.80 -13.85
CA GLU A 158 -32.49 4.38 -15.04
C GLU A 158 -31.07 3.85 -15.24
N TYR A 159 -30.37 3.54 -14.15
CA TYR A 159 -28.98 3.06 -14.17
C TYR A 159 -28.87 1.54 -14.21
N LEU A 160 -29.96 0.79 -13.96
CA LEU A 160 -29.95 -0.68 -13.99
C LEU A 160 -29.38 -1.28 -15.28
N PRO A 161 -29.68 -0.77 -16.50
CA PRO A 161 -29.08 -1.28 -17.73
C PRO A 161 -27.56 -1.12 -17.76
N PHE A 162 -27.06 0.02 -17.28
CA PHE A 162 -25.63 0.32 -17.23
C PHE A 162 -24.91 -0.50 -16.16
N ILE A 163 -25.50 -0.63 -14.97
CA ILE A 163 -24.95 -1.45 -13.88
C ILE A 163 -24.90 -2.93 -14.30
N ARG A 164 -25.93 -3.43 -14.99
CA ARG A 164 -25.91 -4.79 -15.57
C ARG A 164 -24.79 -4.95 -16.60
N PHE A 165 -24.64 -4.00 -17.51
CA PHE A 165 -23.55 -4.01 -18.50
C PHE A 165 -22.16 -4.04 -17.83
N LEU A 166 -21.94 -3.23 -16.79
CA LEU A 166 -20.70 -3.24 -16.03
C LEU A 166 -20.48 -4.56 -15.30
N TYR A 167 -21.54 -5.14 -14.73
CA TYR A 167 -21.45 -6.42 -14.04
C TYR A 167 -21.19 -7.61 -14.99
N GLU A 168 -21.77 -7.57 -16.19
CA GLU A 168 -21.51 -8.55 -17.26
C GLU A 168 -20.05 -8.48 -17.74
N LYS A 169 -19.46 -7.29 -17.78
CA LYS A 169 -18.06 -7.06 -18.16
C LYS A 169 -17.12 -6.87 -16.97
N ARG A 170 -17.52 -7.33 -15.78
CA ARG A 170 -16.77 -7.05 -14.54
C ARG A 170 -15.32 -7.52 -14.63
N ASP A 171 -15.05 -8.64 -15.29
CA ASP A 171 -13.70 -9.20 -15.41
C ASP A 171 -12.81 -8.30 -16.29
N ASP A 172 -13.34 -7.78 -17.40
CA ASP A 172 -12.65 -6.78 -18.24
C ASP A 172 -12.41 -5.47 -17.47
N VAL A 173 -13.40 -5.04 -16.67
CA VAL A 173 -13.30 -3.84 -15.83
C VAL A 173 -12.24 -4.03 -14.73
N TYR A 174 -12.19 -5.21 -14.09
CA TYR A 174 -11.17 -5.56 -13.11
C TYR A 174 -9.78 -5.62 -13.75
N GLN A 175 -9.66 -6.17 -14.95
CA GLN A 175 -8.41 -6.22 -15.71
C GLN A 175 -7.93 -4.81 -16.10
N LEU A 176 -8.86 -3.93 -16.51
CA LEU A 176 -8.57 -2.54 -16.84
C LEU A 176 -8.10 -1.75 -15.61
N LEU A 177 -8.71 -1.98 -14.44
CA LEU A 177 -8.39 -1.27 -13.19
C LEU A 177 -7.13 -1.82 -12.49
N SER A 178 -6.89 -3.12 -12.55
CA SER A 178 -5.73 -3.77 -11.93
C SER A 178 -4.44 -3.60 -12.75
N GLY A 179 -4.56 -3.31 -14.06
CA GLY A 179 -3.43 -3.17 -14.97
C GLY A 179 -2.68 -4.49 -15.23
N THR A 180 -3.09 -5.59 -14.60
CA THR A 180 -2.57 -6.94 -14.82
C THR A 180 -3.43 -7.64 -15.86
N LYS A 181 -2.90 -7.82 -17.06
CA LYS A 181 -3.49 -8.72 -18.06
C LYS A 181 -3.29 -10.16 -17.59
N GLU A 182 -4.27 -10.73 -16.88
CA GLU A 182 -4.21 -12.13 -16.40
C GLU A 182 -4.14 -13.17 -17.52
N ASP A 183 -4.36 -12.79 -18.78
CA ASP A 183 -4.26 -13.69 -19.93
C ASP A 183 -2.84 -14.24 -20.16
N GLY A 184 -1.83 -13.74 -19.44
CA GLY A 184 -0.44 -14.17 -19.58
C GLY A 184 0.19 -13.88 -20.95
N LYS A 185 -0.56 -13.20 -21.83
CA LYS A 185 -0.14 -12.79 -23.17
C LYS A 185 0.60 -11.46 -23.08
N ILE A 186 1.92 -11.54 -23.17
CA ILE A 186 2.79 -10.36 -23.23
C ILE A 186 2.47 -9.59 -24.53
N PRO A 187 2.14 -8.29 -24.46
CA PRO A 187 1.95 -7.47 -25.64
C PRO A 187 3.24 -7.42 -26.46
N ARG A 188 3.18 -7.82 -27.73
CA ARG A 188 4.31 -7.70 -28.66
C ARG A 188 4.14 -6.41 -29.46
N TYR A 189 5.02 -5.46 -29.23
CA TYR A 189 5.07 -4.21 -29.99
C TYR A 189 6.08 -4.38 -31.13
N ALA A 190 5.62 -4.29 -32.38
CA ALA A 190 6.48 -4.27 -33.55
C ALA A 190 6.98 -2.84 -33.78
N LEU A 191 8.10 -2.49 -33.15
CA LEU A 191 8.71 -1.16 -33.29
C LEU A 191 9.51 -1.08 -34.61
N PRO A 192 9.29 -0.07 -35.46
CA PRO A 192 10.06 0.11 -36.68
C PRO A 192 11.49 0.57 -36.39
N GLY A 193 12.46 0.08 -37.17
CA GLY A 193 13.86 0.55 -37.14
C GLY A 193 14.91 -0.56 -36.96
N LEU A 194 16.18 -0.14 -36.89
CA LEU A 194 17.32 -1.03 -36.67
C LEU A 194 17.51 -1.30 -35.18
N VAL A 195 17.55 -2.59 -34.81
CA VAL A 195 17.83 -3.00 -33.42
C VAL A 195 19.29 -2.71 -33.08
N ARG A 196 19.52 -2.02 -31.95
CA ARG A 196 20.86 -1.72 -31.42
C ARG A 196 20.97 -2.16 -29.96
N THR A 197 22.09 -2.81 -29.62
CA THR A 197 22.37 -3.22 -28.23
C THR A 197 22.67 -1.99 -27.37
N LYS A 198 22.04 -1.93 -26.19
CA LYS A 198 22.36 -0.96 -25.13
C LYS A 198 22.58 -1.71 -23.81
N ALA A 199 23.62 -1.32 -23.08
CA ALA A 199 23.84 -1.81 -21.72
C ALA A 199 23.03 -0.95 -20.74
N ILE A 200 22.24 -1.60 -19.88
CA ILE A 200 21.44 -0.95 -18.84
C ILE A 200 21.83 -1.56 -17.51
N TYR A 201 22.19 -0.74 -16.53
CA TYR A 201 22.39 -1.20 -15.16
C TYR A 201 21.05 -1.57 -14.54
N MET A 202 20.95 -2.79 -13.99
CA MET A 202 19.75 -3.27 -13.31
C MET A 202 20.12 -4.06 -12.05
N SER A 203 19.19 -4.13 -11.10
CA SER A 203 19.34 -4.97 -9.92
C SER A 203 19.43 -6.44 -10.33
N ASP A 204 20.34 -7.19 -9.70
CA ASP A 204 20.51 -8.64 -9.93
C ASP A 204 19.21 -9.43 -9.69
N MET A 205 18.41 -9.03 -8.70
CA MET A 205 17.11 -9.66 -8.43
C MET A 205 16.13 -9.47 -9.59
N ILE A 206 16.10 -8.27 -10.18
CA ILE A 206 15.23 -7.99 -11.34
C ILE A 206 15.74 -8.76 -12.55
N ALA A 207 17.06 -8.78 -12.79
CA ALA A 207 17.64 -9.54 -13.89
C ALA A 207 17.28 -11.03 -13.82
N LYS A 208 17.34 -11.60 -12.60
CA LYS A 208 16.95 -12.98 -12.34
C LYS A 208 15.47 -13.21 -12.63
N LEU A 209 14.58 -12.35 -12.13
CA LEU A 209 13.14 -12.44 -12.38
C LEU A 209 12.80 -12.30 -13.86
N THR A 210 13.44 -11.37 -14.58
CA THR A 210 13.27 -11.22 -16.04
C THR A 210 13.72 -12.48 -16.78
N GLY A 211 14.81 -13.12 -16.34
CA GLY A 211 15.29 -14.38 -16.91
C GLY A 211 14.40 -15.58 -16.60
N GLU A 212 13.79 -15.65 -15.42
CA GLU A 212 12.78 -16.66 -15.08
C GLU A 212 11.52 -16.48 -15.91
N PHE A 213 11.00 -15.25 -15.98
CA PHE A 213 9.81 -14.90 -16.76
C PHE A 213 10.00 -15.18 -18.26
N SER A 214 11.17 -14.84 -18.81
CA SER A 214 11.54 -15.13 -20.20
C SER A 214 11.44 -16.63 -20.53
N ARG A 215 11.92 -17.49 -19.61
CA ARG A 215 11.86 -18.95 -19.77
C ARG A 215 10.46 -19.49 -19.62
N GLU A 216 9.70 -19.01 -18.63
CA GLU A 216 8.33 -19.47 -18.37
C GLU A 216 7.38 -19.12 -19.53
N LYS A 217 7.49 -17.90 -20.07
CA LYS A 217 6.59 -17.39 -21.11
C LYS A 217 7.10 -17.61 -22.54
N ASN A 218 8.28 -18.21 -22.71
CA ASN A 218 8.94 -18.40 -24.01
C ASN A 218 9.00 -17.09 -24.84
N VAL A 219 9.46 -16.00 -24.20
CA VAL A 219 9.62 -14.67 -24.81
C VAL A 219 11.03 -14.18 -24.52
N THR A 220 11.63 -13.47 -25.47
CA THR A 220 13.01 -12.97 -25.30
C THR A 220 13.06 -11.82 -24.29
N GLN A 221 14.16 -11.71 -23.53
CA GLN A 221 14.36 -10.58 -22.62
C GLN A 221 14.32 -9.22 -23.36
N ARG A 222 14.74 -9.18 -24.62
CA ARG A 222 14.61 -8.00 -25.48
C ARG A 222 13.15 -7.56 -25.61
N GLU A 223 12.26 -8.47 -25.99
CA GLU A 223 10.83 -8.17 -26.17
C GLU A 223 10.18 -7.74 -24.86
N ILE A 224 10.56 -8.36 -23.73
CA ILE A 224 10.07 -7.98 -22.40
C ILE A 224 10.48 -6.52 -22.08
N MET A 225 11.73 -6.17 -22.31
CA MET A 225 12.24 -4.83 -22.04
C MET A 225 11.64 -3.79 -22.99
N GLU A 226 11.47 -4.12 -24.27
CA GLU A 226 10.81 -3.25 -25.25
C GLU A 226 9.37 -2.97 -24.85
N ALA A 227 8.59 -4.00 -24.51
CA ALA A 227 7.20 -3.83 -24.07
C ALA A 227 7.11 -3.00 -22.79
N ALA A 228 7.95 -3.29 -21.79
CA ALA A 228 7.98 -2.53 -20.55
C ALA A 228 8.33 -1.05 -20.78
N LEU A 229 9.27 -0.74 -21.66
CA LEU A 229 9.64 0.64 -21.99
C LEU A 229 8.53 1.35 -22.77
N VAL A 230 7.87 0.68 -23.71
CA VAL A 230 6.73 1.23 -24.46
C VAL A 230 5.60 1.61 -23.50
N GLU A 231 5.21 0.70 -22.60
CA GLU A 231 4.15 0.95 -21.61
C GLU A 231 4.56 2.06 -20.62
N TYR A 232 5.81 2.04 -20.15
CA TYR A 232 6.35 3.08 -19.27
C TYR A 232 6.28 4.45 -19.93
N LEU A 233 6.76 4.58 -21.18
CA LEU A 233 6.74 5.85 -21.92
C LEU A 233 5.31 6.33 -22.17
N GLN A 234 4.38 5.43 -22.52
CA GLN A 234 2.96 5.78 -22.66
C GLN A 234 2.37 6.31 -21.36
N LYS A 235 2.71 5.72 -20.21
CA LYS A 235 2.21 6.12 -18.90
C LYS A 235 2.77 7.46 -18.43
N TYR A 236 4.02 7.78 -18.77
CA TYR A 236 4.74 8.95 -18.25
C TYR A 236 4.97 10.07 -19.28
N GLY A 237 4.03 10.27 -20.21
CA GLY A 237 3.93 11.50 -21.00
C GLY A 237 4.35 11.40 -22.48
N PHE A 238 4.81 10.23 -22.94
CA PHE A 238 5.18 9.98 -24.34
C PHE A 238 4.13 9.18 -25.12
N LYS A 239 2.86 9.26 -24.69
CA LYS A 239 1.77 8.46 -25.28
C LYS A 239 1.57 8.76 -26.76
N ARG A 240 1.58 10.03 -27.17
CA ARG A 240 1.31 10.44 -28.55
C ARG A 240 2.41 10.00 -29.51
N GLU A 241 3.66 10.08 -29.07
CA GLU A 241 4.86 9.70 -29.81
C GLU A 241 4.90 8.19 -30.02
N ILE A 242 4.65 7.42 -28.97
CA ILE A 242 4.57 5.96 -29.05
C ILE A 242 3.39 5.53 -29.94
N GLU A 243 2.21 6.14 -29.79
CA GLU A 243 1.07 5.83 -30.66
C GLU A 243 1.36 6.18 -32.13
N ALA A 244 2.07 7.27 -32.41
CA ALA A 244 2.50 7.61 -33.76
C ALA A 244 3.51 6.57 -34.31
N LEU A 245 4.45 6.12 -33.48
CA LEU A 245 5.40 5.06 -33.84
C LEU A 245 4.71 3.72 -34.14
N LEU A 246 3.65 3.39 -33.40
CA LEU A 246 2.87 2.16 -33.58
C LEU A 246 1.87 2.24 -34.75
N LYS A 247 1.40 3.44 -35.12
CA LYS A 247 0.46 3.66 -36.25
C LYS A 247 1.14 3.65 -37.61
N ASN A 248 2.45 3.88 -37.69
CA ASN A 248 3.20 3.84 -38.95
C ASN A 248 3.55 2.40 -39.38
N GLN A 249 2.67 1.44 -39.11
CA GLN A 249 2.73 0.06 -39.60
C GLN A 249 1.83 -0.13 -40.80
#